data_AF-A0A3S0XEG4-F1
#
_entry.id   AF-A0A3S0XEG4-F1
#
_cell.length_a   1.000
_cell.length_b   1.000
_cell.length_c   1.000
_cell.angle_alpha   90.00
_cell.angle_beta   90.00
_cell.angle_gamma   90.00
#
_symmetry.space_group_name_H-M   'P 1'
#
loop_
_entity.id
_entity.type
_entity.pdbx_description
1 polymer ?
#
loop_
_entity_poly.entity_id
_entity_poly.type
_entity_poly.pdbx_seq_one_letter_code
_entity_poly.pdbx_strand_id
1 'polypeptide(L)' 'MSDIPSSTRTIQKVLAAATAVAGGDLEAAILWYRNEPLPLFDCRTAESLVAEGGAADVLNLLESFQAGFVG' A
#
# COMPACT_ATOMS: atom_id res chain seq x y z
N MET A 1 19.46 1.63 -17.08
CA MET A 1 18.81 0.44 -16.50
C MET A 1 17.49 0.90 -15.92
N SER A 2 16.48 1.10 -16.78
CA SER A 2 15.26 1.82 -16.43
C SER A 2 14.10 0.84 -16.29
N ASP A 3 13.91 0.31 -15.08
CA ASP A 3 12.77 -0.57 -14.74
C ASP A 3 11.52 0.24 -14.34
N ILE A 4 11.25 1.32 -15.08
CA ILE A 4 10.13 2.26 -14.82
C ILE A 4 8.73 1.61 -14.95
N PRO A 5 8.47 0.61 -15.84
CA PRO A 5 7.11 0.06 -15.95
C PRO A 5 6.73 -0.88 -14.79
N SER A 6 7.69 -1.53 -14.14
CA SER A 6 7.45 -2.48 -13.04
C SER A 6 7.02 -1.77 -11.76
N SER A 7 7.67 -0.64 -11.43
CA SER A 7 7.34 0.17 -10.24
C SER A 7 5.96 0.83 -10.36
N THR A 8 5.61 1.38 -11.53
CA THR A 8 4.31 2.05 -11.73
C THR A 8 3.13 1.10 -11.53
N ARG A 9 3.20 -0.11 -12.09
CA ARG A 9 2.15 -1.13 -11.93
C ARG A 9 2.01 -1.57 -10.48
N THR A 10 3.12 -1.62 -9.76
CA THR A 10 3.16 -2.02 -8.36
C THR A 10 2.49 -0.98 -7.46
N ILE A 11 2.81 0.30 -7.66
CA ILE A 11 2.15 1.41 -6.97
C ILE A 11 0.64 1.41 -7.22
N GLN A 12 0.21 1.21 -8.48
CA GLN A 12 -1.21 1.14 -8.83
C GLN A 12 -1.95 0.02 -8.08
N LYS A 13 -1.34 -1.16 -7.95
CA LYS A 13 -1.94 -2.28 -7.20
C LYS A 13 -2.08 -1.97 -5.71
N VAL A 14 -1.05 -1.39 -5.10
CA VAL A 14 -1.08 -1.02 -3.69
C VAL A 14 -2.15 0.03 -3.41
N LEU A 15 -2.24 1.07 -4.25
CA LEU A 15 -3.27 2.10 -4.12
C LEU A 15 -4.67 1.56 -4.33
N ALA A 16 -4.88 0.64 -5.29
CA ALA A 16 -6.17 0.00 -5.49
C ALA A 16 -6.61 -0.82 -4.27
N ALA A 17 -5.69 -1.60 -3.68
CA ALA A 17 -5.96 -2.36 -2.47
C ALA A 17 -6.22 -1.44 -1.25
N ALA A 18 -5.44 -0.38 -1.10
CA ALA A 18 -5.66 0.61 -0.03
C ALA A 18 -7.00 1.34 -0.18
N THR A 19 -7.41 1.65 -1.42
CA THR A 19 -8.72 2.26 -1.70
C THR A 19 -9.86 1.29 -1.34
N ALA A 20 -9.72 0.00 -1.62
CA ALA A 20 -10.69 -1.00 -1.19
C ALA A 20 -10.81 -1.08 0.34
N VAL A 21 -9.69 -1.05 1.06
CA VAL A 21 -9.67 -1.00 2.54
C VAL A 21 -10.31 0.29 3.07
N ALA A 22 -10.09 1.42 2.40
CA ALA A 22 -10.66 2.72 2.76
C ALA A 22 -12.15 2.89 2.37
N GLY A 23 -12.84 1.81 1.96
CA GLY A 23 -14.26 1.88 1.59
C GLY A 23 -14.52 2.64 0.28
N GLY A 24 -13.53 2.72 -0.61
CA GLY A 24 -13.63 3.42 -1.89
C GLY A 24 -13.07 4.85 -1.88
N ASP A 25 -12.54 5.33 -0.76
CA ASP A 25 -11.94 6.66 -0.66
C ASP A 25 -10.48 6.66 -1.16
N LEU A 26 -10.28 7.15 -2.38
CA LEU A 26 -8.96 7.27 -3.00
C LEU A 26 -8.09 8.31 -2.28
N GLU A 27 -8.67 9.40 -1.78
CA GLU A 27 -7.92 10.46 -1.12
C GLU A 27 -7.35 9.96 0.20
N ALA A 28 -8.18 9.25 0.98
CA ALA A 28 -7.74 8.56 2.19
C ALA A 28 -6.65 7.52 1.91
N ALA A 29 -6.80 6.74 0.83
CA ALA A 29 -5.80 5.74 0.43
C ALA A 29 -4.44 6.39 0.05
N ILE A 30 -4.46 7.52 -0.66
CA ILE A 30 -3.25 8.26 -1.01
C ILE A 30 -2.60 8.87 0.23
N LEU A 31 -3.39 9.46 1.13
CA LEU A 31 -2.89 10.03 2.37
C LEU A 31 -2.23 8.96 3.24
N TRP A 32 -2.87 7.80 3.38
CA TRP A 32 -2.29 6.65 4.07
C TRP A 32 -0.99 6.18 3.41
N TYR A 33 -1.01 5.98 2.09
CA TYR A 33 0.14 5.45 1.35
C TYR A 33 1.41 6.29 1.54
N ARG A 34 1.27 7.62 1.60
CA ARG A 34 2.38 8.57 1.66
C ARG A 34 2.77 8.99 3.07
N ASN A 35 1.80 9.08 3.98
CA ASN A 35 2.00 9.75 5.26
C ASN A 35 1.86 8.83 6.47
N GLU A 36 1.18 7.69 6.35
CA GLU A 36 0.94 6.83 7.50
C GLU A 36 2.16 5.93 7.78
N PRO A 37 2.85 6.09 8.92
CA PRO A 37 3.93 5.20 9.30
C PRO A 37 3.35 3.86 9.73
N LEU A 38 3.87 2.77 9.17
CA LEU A 38 3.43 1.42 9.49
C LEU A 38 4.30 0.83 10.60
N PRO A 39 3.79 0.63 11.83
CA PRO A 39 4.59 0.15 12.95
C PRO A 39 5.21 -1.24 12.72
N LEU A 40 4.55 -2.06 11.91
CA LEU A 40 5.02 -3.39 11.53
C LEU A 40 6.26 -3.37 10.61
N PHE A 41 6.58 -2.21 10.03
CA PHE A 41 7.64 -2.04 9.05
C PHE A 41 8.63 -0.95 9.46
N ASP A 42 9.04 -0.95 10.72
CA ASP A 42 9.98 0.01 11.30
C ASP A 42 9.50 1.47 11.19
N CYS A 43 8.18 1.67 11.29
CA CYS A 43 7.53 2.98 11.11
C CYS A 43 7.77 3.62 9.73
N ARG A 44 8.08 2.82 8.70
CA ARG A 44 8.15 3.29 7.31
C ARG A 44 6.75 3.43 6.71
N THR A 45 6.62 4.32 5.73
CA THR A 45 5.39 4.49 4.97
C THR A 45 5.27 3.42 3.88
N ALA A 46 4.06 3.18 3.40
CA ALA A 46 3.85 2.26 2.28
C ALA A 46 4.61 2.70 1.02
N GLU A 47 4.73 4.00 0.77
CA GLU A 47 5.55 4.56 -0.31
C GLU A 47 7.02 4.13 -0.22
N SER A 48 7.64 4.28 0.96
CA SER A 48 9.04 3.86 1.16
C SER A 48 9.21 2.36 0.97
N LEU A 49 8.27 1.55 1.47
CA LEU A 49 8.33 0.10 1.30
C LEU A 49 8.23 -0.32 -0.16
N VAL A 50 7.33 0.30 -0.93
CA VAL A 50 7.21 0.04 -2.36
C VAL A 50 8.48 0.45 -3.11
N ALA A 51 9.10 1.57 -2.74
CA ALA A 51 10.36 2.02 -3.33
C ALA A 51 11.53 1.06 -3.06
N GLU A 52 11.53 0.38 -1.90
CA GLU A 52 12.55 -0.60 -1.51
C GLU A 52 12.25 -2.03 -2.02
N GLY A 53 11.13 -2.24 -2.71
CA GLY A 53 10.71 -3.54 -3.26
C GLY A 53 9.82 -4.38 -2.34
N GLY A 54 9.46 -3.86 -1.16
CA GLY A 54 8.56 -4.48 -0.18
C GLY A 54 7.07 -4.35 -0.48
N ALA A 55 6.69 -4.15 -1.76
CA ALA A 55 5.29 -3.95 -2.13
C ALA A 55 4.40 -5.18 -1.85
N ALA A 56 4.97 -6.39 -1.92
CA ALA A 56 4.26 -7.62 -1.60
C ALA A 56 3.83 -7.66 -0.12
N ASP A 57 4.68 -7.18 0.79
CA ASP A 57 4.38 -7.15 2.22
C ASP A 57 3.25 -6.15 2.53
N VAL A 58 3.26 -4.99 1.86
CA VAL A 58 2.18 -4.00 1.96
C VAL A 58 0.85 -4.56 1.43
N LEU A 59 0.88 -5.30 0.32
CA LEU A 59 -0.31 -5.96 -0.21
C LEU A 59 -0.86 -7.02 0.75
N ASN A 60 0.00 -7.87 1.31
CA ASN A 60 -0.40 -8.87 2.31
C ASN A 60 -1.01 -8.23 3.57
N LEU A 61 -0.49 -7.08 4.00
CA LEU A 61 -1.07 -6.30 5.10
C LEU A 61 -2.48 -5.83 4.75
N LEU A 62 -2.66 -5.23 3.56
CA LEU A 62 -3.96 -4.74 3.10
C LEU A 62 -4.97 -5.88 2.89
N GLU A 63 -4.54 -7.04 2.41
CA GLU A 63 -5.36 -8.25 2.33
C GLU A 63 -5.76 -8.74 3.73
N SER A 64 -4.86 -8.68 4.71
CA SER A 64 -5.16 -9.05 6.10
C SER A 64 -6.20 -8.10 6.72
N PHE A 65 -6.14 -6.80 6.39
CA PHE A 65 -7.19 -5.86 6.80
C PHE A 65 -8.53 -6.17 6.15
N GLN A 66 -8.57 -6.49 4.86
CA GLN A 66 -9.83 -6.89 4.20
C GLN A 66 -10.39 -8.22 4.74
N ALA A 67 -9.52 -9.19 5.03
CA ALA A 67 -9.93 -10.49 5.57
C ALA A 67 -10.39 -10.42 7.03
N GLY A 68 -9.81 -9.50 7.81
CA GLY A 68 -10.23 -9.19 9.19
C GLY A 68 -11.42 -8.23 9.27
N PHE A 69 -11.67 -7.44 8.22
CA PHE A 69 -12.82 -6.57 8.08
C PHE A 69 -14.05 -7.38 7.64
N VAL A 70 -14.59 -8.17 8.56
CA VAL A 70 -15.97 -8.66 8.48
C VAL A 70 -16.83 -7.66 9.26
N GLY A 71 -17.20 -6.56 8.60
CA GLY A 71 -18.08 -5.51 9.12
C GLY A 71 -19.32 -5.39 8.27
#